data_AF-A0A1L7X4G2-F1
#
_entry.id   AF-A0A1L7X4G2-F1
#
_cell.length_a   1.000
_cell.length_b   1.000
_cell.length_c   1.000
_cell.angle_alpha   90.00
_cell.angle_beta   90.00
_cell.angle_gamma   90.00
#
_symmetry.space_group_name_H-M   'P 1'
#
loop_
_entity.id
_entity.type
_entity.pdbx_description
1 polymer ?
#
loop_
_entity_poly.entity_id
_entity_poly.type
_entity_poly.pdbx_seq_one_letter_code
_entity_poly.pdbx_strand_id
1 'polypeptide(L)'
;MPYGCSSRPTKRSPNFHSERQEKMIRYQQLVKAAEKVEQKLTAEATALQEIQAKSEYKALELLRKREQARIKELEVRAERERVEKEFERRRKAEERKRKEAKAQAKWRKIGICPAGFQWIKQSSGYRRSARAHWVDDAQLGL
;
A
#
# COMPACT_ATOMS: atom_id res chain seq x y z
N MET A 1 -63.47 44.98 75.86
CA MET A 1 -62.52 43.86 75.60
C MET A 1 -62.69 42.86 76.74
N PRO A 2 -62.75 41.53 76.53
CA PRO A 2 -61.77 40.78 75.75
C PRO A 2 -62.29 39.69 74.77
N TYR A 3 -61.44 39.47 73.79
CA TYR A 3 -61.18 38.38 72.86
C TYR A 3 -61.84 37.01 73.08
N GLY A 4 -62.56 36.54 72.05
CA GLY A 4 -62.86 35.13 71.80
C GLY A 4 -62.22 34.70 70.48
N CYS A 5 -60.93 34.33 70.51
CA CYS A 5 -60.25 33.72 69.37
C CYS A 5 -60.69 32.25 69.28
N SER A 6 -61.61 31.93 68.37
CA SER A 6 -61.96 30.54 68.07
C SER A 6 -61.04 30.01 66.98
N SER A 7 -59.97 29.36 67.39
CA SER A 7 -59.11 28.59 66.50
C SER A 7 -59.91 27.40 65.95
N ARG A 8 -60.35 27.46 64.68
CA ARG A 8 -60.80 26.26 63.96
C ARG A 8 -59.57 25.40 63.63
N PRO A 9 -59.48 24.14 64.08
CA PRO A 9 -58.55 23.20 63.48
C PRO A 9 -59.13 22.83 62.11
N THR A 10 -58.50 23.31 61.04
CA THR A 10 -58.83 22.86 59.69
C THR A 10 -58.40 21.40 59.58
N LYS A 11 -59.38 20.49 59.61
CA LYS A 11 -59.16 19.08 59.32
C LYS A 11 -58.57 18.99 57.91
N ARG A 12 -57.26 18.74 57.79
CA ARG A 12 -56.60 18.44 56.52
C ARG A 12 -57.28 17.17 55.96
N SER A 13 -57.94 17.32 54.81
CA SER A 13 -58.71 16.25 54.18
C SER A 13 -57.81 15.03 53.87
N PRO A 14 -58.23 13.79 54.18
CA PRO A 14 -57.49 12.57 53.88
C PRO A 14 -57.07 12.43 52.41
N ASN A 15 -57.82 13.04 51.49
CA ASN A 15 -57.64 12.91 50.03
C ASN A 15 -56.40 13.62 49.47
N PHE A 16 -55.81 14.58 50.19
CA PHE A 16 -54.59 15.26 49.71
C PHE A 16 -53.36 14.35 49.72
N HIS A 17 -53.32 13.38 50.62
CA HIS A 17 -52.22 12.42 50.71
C HIS A 17 -52.29 11.36 49.62
N SER A 18 -53.49 10.89 49.25
CA SER A 18 -53.68 9.90 48.18
C SER A 18 -53.37 10.49 46.80
N GLU A 19 -53.88 11.69 46.47
CA GLU A 19 -53.56 12.36 45.20
C GLU A 19 -52.06 12.65 45.05
N ARG A 20 -51.38 12.98 46.16
CA ARG A 20 -49.93 13.20 46.17
C ARG A 20 -49.17 11.88 45.96
N GLN A 21 -49.64 10.78 46.53
CA GLN A 21 -49.07 9.45 46.31
C GLN A 21 -49.27 8.98 44.86
N GLU A 22 -50.46 9.16 44.28
CA GLU A 22 -50.74 8.83 42.88
C GLU A 22 -49.88 9.63 41.90
N LYS A 23 -49.73 10.94 42.13
CA LYS A 23 -48.82 11.79 41.34
C LYS A 23 -47.37 11.31 41.41
N MET A 24 -46.90 10.91 42.59
CA MET A 24 -45.56 10.35 42.78
C MET A 24 -45.39 9.02 42.04
N ILE A 25 -46.38 8.13 42.10
CA ILE A 25 -46.36 6.85 41.37
C ILE A 25 -46.33 7.10 39.87
N ARG A 26 -47.16 8.01 39.36
CA ARG A 26 -47.19 8.40 37.94
C ARG A 26 -45.86 9.00 37.50
N TYR A 27 -45.26 9.87 38.32
CA TYR A 27 -43.95 10.44 38.04
C TYR A 27 -42.85 9.36 38.00
N GLN A 28 -42.83 8.44 38.97
CA GLN A 28 -41.91 7.31 38.96
C GLN A 28 -42.08 6.41 37.73
N GLN A 29 -43.32 6.18 37.28
CA GLN A 29 -43.59 5.42 36.06
C GLN A 29 -43.06 6.14 34.81
N LEU A 30 -43.21 7.46 34.73
CA LEU A 30 -42.66 8.27 33.64
C LEU A 30 -41.13 8.25 33.61
N VAL A 31 -40.47 8.38 34.77
CA VAL A 31 -39.01 8.28 34.87
C VAL A 31 -38.52 6.91 34.43
N LYS A 32 -39.14 5.82 34.93
CA LYS A 32 -38.79 4.45 34.50
C LYS A 32 -39.03 4.21 33.01
N ALA A 33 -40.07 4.84 32.44
CA ALA A 33 -40.31 4.75 31.00
C ALA A 33 -39.24 5.50 30.21
N ALA A 34 -38.83 6.69 30.65
CA ALA A 34 -37.76 7.47 30.05
C ALA A 34 -36.41 6.73 30.12
N GLU A 35 -36.04 6.20 31.30
CA GLU A 35 -34.83 5.40 31.49
C GLU A 35 -34.78 4.18 30.56
N LYS A 36 -35.91 3.48 30.38
CA LYS A 36 -35.99 2.35 29.43
C LYS A 36 -35.79 2.79 27.99
N VAL A 37 -36.26 3.97 27.62
CA VAL A 37 -36.05 4.51 26.27
C VAL A 37 -34.59 4.88 26.09
N GLU A 38 -33.97 5.56 27.06
CA GLU A 38 -32.54 5.88 27.02
C GLU A 38 -31.67 4.61 26.96
N GLN A 39 -31.98 3.58 27.74
CA GLN A 39 -31.30 2.28 27.69
C GLN A 39 -31.42 1.61 26.31
N LYS A 40 -32.58 1.70 25.65
CA LYS A 40 -32.75 1.18 24.29
C LYS A 40 -31.95 1.98 23.27
N LEU A 41 -32.01 3.31 23.34
CA LEU A 41 -31.28 4.19 22.42
C LEU A 41 -29.77 4.02 22.55
N THR A 42 -29.26 3.87 23.77
CA THR A 42 -27.84 3.58 24.03
C THR A 42 -27.44 2.19 23.56
N ALA A 43 -28.27 1.16 23.77
CA ALA A 43 -28.04 -0.17 23.24
C ALA A 43 -28.05 -0.20 21.69
N GLU A 44 -28.97 0.52 21.06
CA GLU A 44 -29.02 0.65 19.60
C GLU A 44 -27.82 1.42 19.06
N ALA A 45 -27.42 2.53 19.71
CA ALA A 45 -26.26 3.31 19.31
C ALA A 45 -24.96 2.50 19.41
N THR A 46 -24.77 1.74 20.49
CA THR A 46 -23.60 0.86 20.66
C THR A 46 -23.59 -0.26 19.61
N ALA A 47 -24.74 -0.88 19.34
CA ALA A 47 -24.85 -1.89 18.28
C ALA A 47 -24.48 -1.32 16.89
N LEU A 48 -24.94 -0.11 16.57
CA LEU A 48 -24.58 0.57 15.32
C LEU A 48 -23.09 0.88 15.24
N GLN A 49 -22.49 1.35 16.33
CA GLN A 49 -21.04 1.61 16.41
C GLN A 49 -20.22 0.34 16.19
N GLU A 50 -20.64 -0.80 16.75
CA GLU A 50 -19.95 -2.07 16.52
C GLU A 50 -20.03 -2.53 15.06
N ILE A 51 -21.19 -2.34 14.42
CA ILE A 51 -21.37 -2.67 12.99
C ILE A 51 -20.46 -1.79 12.14
N GLN A 52 -20.41 -0.48 12.42
CA GLN A 52 -19.53 0.46 11.74
C GLN A 52 -18.05 0.11 11.95
N ALA A 53 -17.62 -0.15 13.19
CA ALA A 53 -16.25 -0.55 13.47
C ALA A 53 -15.85 -1.84 12.73
N LYS A 54 -16.74 -2.82 12.66
CA LYS A 54 -16.51 -4.07 11.90
C LYS A 54 -16.46 -3.82 10.38
N SER A 55 -17.28 -2.92 9.84
CA SER A 55 -17.27 -2.62 8.41
C SER A 55 -16.03 -1.82 8.01
N GLU A 56 -15.64 -0.83 8.82
CA GLU A 56 -14.41 -0.05 8.65
C GLU A 56 -13.16 -0.94 8.74
N TYR A 57 -13.11 -1.84 9.71
CA TYR A 57 -12.01 -2.80 9.83
C TYR A 57 -11.88 -3.66 8.57
N LYS A 58 -12.98 -4.21 8.05
CA LYS A 58 -12.99 -4.99 6.81
C LYS A 58 -12.56 -4.16 5.61
N ALA A 59 -13.02 -2.92 5.51
CA ALA A 59 -12.62 -2.01 4.43
C ALA A 59 -11.11 -1.72 4.46
N LEU A 60 -10.56 -1.44 5.63
CA LEU A 60 -9.12 -1.23 5.82
C LEU A 60 -8.30 -2.49 5.49
N GLU A 61 -8.79 -3.67 5.89
CA GLU A 61 -8.13 -4.93 5.57
C GLU A 61 -8.09 -5.19 4.05
N LEU A 62 -9.19 -4.91 3.34
CA LEU A 62 -9.25 -5.02 1.88
C LEU A 62 -8.30 -4.05 1.20
N LEU A 63 -8.22 -2.80 1.67
CA LEU A 63 -7.27 -1.81 1.15
C LEU A 63 -5.82 -2.26 1.36
N ARG A 64 -5.49 -2.79 2.56
CA ARG A 64 -4.16 -3.36 2.84
C ARG A 64 -3.81 -4.50 1.89
N LYS A 65 -4.73 -5.44 1.68
CA LYS A 65 -4.52 -6.58 0.77
C LYS A 65 -4.30 -6.11 -0.68
N ARG A 66 -5.07 -5.12 -1.13
CA ARG A 66 -4.94 -4.54 -2.47
C ARG A 66 -3.60 -3.86 -2.67
N GLU A 67 -3.16 -3.07 -1.69
CA GLU A 67 -1.88 -2.37 -1.76
C GLU A 67 -0.71 -3.37 -1.72
N GLN A 68 -0.78 -4.38 -0.85
CA GLN A 68 0.21 -5.47 -0.83
C GLN A 68 0.28 -6.22 -2.17
N ALA A 69 -0.86 -6.50 -2.80
CA ALA A 69 -0.89 -7.13 -4.12
C ALA A 69 -0.24 -6.24 -5.19
N ARG A 70 -0.51 -4.92 -5.17
CA ARG A 70 0.09 -3.95 -6.07
C ARG A 70 1.61 -3.88 -5.92
N ILE A 71 2.10 -3.81 -4.67
CA ILE A 71 3.54 -3.77 -4.38
C ILE A 71 4.20 -5.05 -4.89
N LYS A 72 3.63 -6.22 -4.59
CA LYS A 72 4.16 -7.51 -5.07
C LYS A 72 4.22 -7.59 -6.59
N GLU A 73 3.20 -7.09 -7.30
CA GLU A 73 3.22 -7.08 -8.77
C GLU A 73 4.35 -6.19 -9.31
N LEU A 74 4.54 -5.00 -8.71
CA LEU A 74 5.63 -4.10 -9.08
C LEU A 74 7.00 -4.71 -8.81
N GLU A 75 7.18 -5.37 -7.66
CA GLU A 75 8.42 -6.07 -7.31
C GLU A 75 8.72 -7.20 -8.31
N VAL A 76 7.73 -8.03 -8.63
CA VAL A 76 7.88 -9.10 -9.63
C VAL A 76 8.23 -8.53 -11.00
N ARG A 77 7.61 -7.42 -11.41
CA ARG A 77 7.92 -6.76 -12.68
C ARG A 77 9.33 -6.20 -12.71
N ALA A 78 9.74 -5.51 -11.65
CA ALA A 78 11.07 -4.95 -11.52
C ALA A 78 12.15 -6.04 -11.52
N GLU A 79 11.91 -7.17 -10.85
CA GLU A 79 12.84 -8.30 -10.84
C GLU A 79 12.95 -8.95 -12.22
N ARG A 80 11.83 -9.15 -12.91
CA ARG A 80 11.84 -9.66 -14.30
C ARG A 80 12.64 -8.76 -15.22
N GLU A 81 12.44 -7.44 -15.14
CA GLU A 81 13.18 -6.47 -15.95
C GLU A 81 14.69 -6.48 -15.63
N ARG A 82 15.07 -6.64 -14.35
CA ARG A 82 16.48 -6.76 -13.94
C ARG A 82 17.13 -8.01 -14.53
N VAL A 83 16.46 -9.15 -14.41
CA VAL A 83 16.94 -10.43 -14.96
C VAL A 83 17.06 -10.36 -16.47
N GLU A 84 16.07 -9.78 -17.16
CA GLU A 84 16.09 -9.62 -18.62
C GLU A 84 17.24 -8.71 -19.06
N LYS A 85 17.42 -7.55 -18.41
CA LYS A 85 18.55 -6.65 -18.69
C LYS A 85 19.90 -7.32 -18.44
N GLU A 86 20.04 -8.10 -17.38
CA GLU A 86 21.28 -8.83 -17.13
C GLU A 86 21.52 -9.90 -18.21
N PHE A 87 20.48 -10.65 -18.58
CA PHE A 87 20.56 -11.66 -19.62
C PHE A 87 20.94 -11.05 -20.97
N GLU A 88 20.32 -9.94 -21.36
CA GLU A 88 20.69 -9.20 -22.56
C GLU A 88 22.13 -8.70 -22.50
N ARG A 89 22.56 -8.14 -21.37
CA ARG A 89 23.93 -7.65 -21.19
C ARG A 89 24.93 -8.80 -21.35
N ARG A 90 24.65 -9.96 -20.78
CA ARG A 90 25.47 -11.17 -20.92
C ARG A 90 25.51 -11.64 -22.38
N ARG A 91 24.35 -11.69 -23.05
CA ARG A 91 24.24 -12.10 -24.46
C ARG A 91 25.03 -11.16 -25.38
N LYS A 92 24.90 -9.85 -25.21
CA LYS A 92 25.67 -8.84 -25.96
C LYS A 92 27.17 -8.95 -25.69
N ALA A 93 27.57 -9.19 -24.44
CA ALA A 93 28.98 -9.39 -24.10
C ALA A 93 29.57 -10.67 -24.71
N GLU A 94 28.81 -11.78 -24.71
CA GLU A 94 29.21 -13.04 -25.34
C GLU A 94 29.32 -12.92 -26.86
N GLU A 95 28.35 -12.24 -27.50
CA GLU A 95 28.41 -11.99 -28.93
C GLU A 95 29.64 -11.17 -29.31
N ARG A 96 29.96 -10.12 -28.54
CA ARG A 96 31.18 -9.32 -28.73
C ARG A 96 32.44 -10.18 -28.58
N LYS A 97 32.53 -11.00 -27.54
CA LYS A 97 33.66 -11.93 -27.36
C LYS A 97 33.78 -12.92 -28.51
N ARG A 98 32.67 -13.43 -29.04
CA ARG A 98 32.66 -14.36 -30.18
C ARG A 98 33.15 -13.66 -31.45
N LYS A 99 32.74 -12.41 -31.69
CA LYS A 99 33.24 -11.59 -32.81
C LYS A 99 34.73 -11.34 -32.67
N GLU A 100 35.20 -10.90 -31.50
CA GLU A 100 36.63 -10.67 -31.23
C GLU A 100 37.47 -11.96 -31.40
N ALA A 101 36.98 -13.11 -30.96
CA ALA A 101 37.66 -14.39 -31.14
C ALA A 101 37.75 -14.80 -32.62
N LYS A 102 36.67 -14.61 -33.40
CA LYS A 102 36.67 -14.84 -34.87
C LYS A 102 37.67 -13.91 -35.57
N ALA A 103 37.71 -12.64 -35.15
CA ALA A 103 38.63 -11.65 -35.68
C ALA A 103 40.09 -12.08 -35.44
N GLN A 104 40.41 -12.43 -34.20
CA GLN A 104 41.75 -12.85 -33.82
C GLN A 104 42.16 -14.15 -34.55
N ALA A 105 41.24 -15.11 -34.69
CA ALA A 105 41.49 -16.34 -35.45
C ALA A 105 41.77 -16.04 -36.93
N LYS A 106 41.02 -15.11 -37.55
CA LYS A 106 41.26 -14.69 -38.94
C LYS A 106 42.62 -14.01 -39.10
N TRP A 107 43.01 -13.17 -38.14
CA TRP A 107 44.35 -12.56 -38.12
C TRP A 107 45.48 -13.56 -37.96
N ARG A 108 45.33 -14.59 -37.12
CA ARG A 108 46.31 -15.68 -37.01
C ARG A 108 46.48 -16.46 -38.31
N LYS A 109 45.40 -16.63 -39.09
CA LYS A 109 45.43 -17.31 -40.40
C LYS A 109 46.07 -16.45 -41.50
N ILE A 110 45.75 -15.16 -41.55
CA ILE A 110 46.31 -14.23 -42.54
C ILE A 110 47.79 -13.94 -42.24
N GLY A 111 48.20 -14.00 -40.96
CA GLY A 111 49.57 -13.78 -40.53
C GLY A 111 49.92 -12.30 -40.33
N ILE A 112 51.20 -12.06 -40.04
CA ILE A 112 51.81 -10.72 -39.96
C ILE A 112 51.72 -10.09 -41.36
N CYS A 113 51.55 -8.76 -41.46
CA CYS A 113 51.61 -8.08 -42.75
C CYS A 113 52.86 -8.53 -43.52
N PRO A 114 52.83 -8.74 -44.85
CA PRO A 114 54.00 -9.17 -45.64
C PRO A 114 55.27 -8.34 -45.39
N ALA A 115 55.13 -7.09 -44.95
CA ALA A 115 56.21 -6.21 -44.55
C ALA A 115 56.69 -6.37 -43.08
N GLY A 116 56.29 -7.41 -42.36
CA GLY A 116 56.73 -7.72 -40.99
C GLY A 116 56.02 -6.96 -39.84
N PHE A 117 54.99 -6.16 -40.15
CA PHE A 117 54.31 -5.32 -39.15
C PHE A 117 53.09 -6.00 -38.50
N GLN A 118 52.92 -5.77 -37.19
CA GLN A 118 51.80 -6.29 -36.39
C GLN A 118 50.50 -5.50 -36.59
N TRP A 119 49.36 -6.17 -36.40
CA TRP A 119 48.02 -5.58 -36.41
C TRP A 119 47.60 -5.17 -34.99
N ILE A 120 47.10 -3.94 -34.83
CA ILE A 120 46.67 -3.36 -33.56
C ILE A 120 45.15 -3.15 -33.62
N LYS A 121 44.40 -3.71 -32.67
CA LYS A 121 42.95 -3.50 -32.57
C LYS A 121 42.66 -2.06 -32.14
N GLN A 122 41.78 -1.39 -32.89
CA GLN A 122 41.21 -0.08 -32.57
C GLN A 122 39.67 -0.19 -32.52
N SER A 123 38.99 0.90 -32.14
CA SER A 123 37.54 0.92 -31.85
C SER A 123 36.64 0.41 -32.97
N SER A 124 37.02 0.64 -34.24
CA SER A 124 36.22 0.28 -35.43
C SER A 124 36.95 -0.59 -36.45
N GLY A 125 38.09 -1.20 -36.08
CA GLY A 125 38.87 -1.99 -37.02
C GLY A 125 40.28 -2.27 -36.53
N TYR A 126 41.17 -2.64 -37.45
CA TYR A 126 42.56 -2.99 -37.16
C TYR A 126 43.50 -2.12 -37.99
N ARG A 127 44.53 -1.60 -37.32
CA ARG A 127 45.57 -0.77 -37.94
C ARG A 127 46.90 -1.48 -37.94
N ARG A 128 47.63 -1.42 -39.04
CA ARG A 128 49.04 -1.85 -39.09
C ARG A 128 49.91 -0.92 -38.22
N SER A 129 50.89 -1.46 -37.49
CA SER A 129 51.77 -0.66 -36.61
C SER A 129 52.51 0.47 -37.35
N ALA A 130 52.83 0.29 -38.63
CA ALA A 130 53.41 1.32 -39.50
C ALA A 130 52.40 2.34 -40.07
N ARG A 131 51.16 2.41 -39.56
CA ARG A 131 50.06 3.32 -39.96
C ARG A 131 49.65 3.35 -41.45
N ALA A 132 50.27 2.55 -42.32
CA ALA A 132 49.96 2.60 -43.75
C ALA A 132 48.61 1.98 -44.12
N HIS A 133 48.20 0.88 -43.48
CA HIS A 133 47.01 0.11 -43.87
C HIS A 133 46.01 -0.01 -42.72
N TRP A 134 44.73 0.14 -43.06
CA TRP A 134 43.57 -0.02 -42.18
C TRP A 134 42.65 -1.11 -42.74
N VAL A 135 42.13 -1.96 -41.87
CA VAL A 135 41.13 -2.97 -42.21
C VAL A 135 39.93 -2.80 -41.29
N ASP A 136 38.76 -2.62 -41.89
CA ASP A 136 37.50 -2.50 -41.16
C ASP A 136 37.04 -3.88 -40.66
N ASP A 137 36.35 -3.90 -39.51
CA ASP A 137 35.71 -5.12 -38.99
C ASP A 137 34.72 -5.71 -40.02
N ALA A 138 34.04 -4.87 -40.83
CA ALA A 138 33.16 -5.32 -41.90
C ALA A 138 33.90 -6.13 -42.99
N GLN A 139 35.13 -5.74 -43.36
CA GLN A 139 35.96 -6.47 -44.32
C GLN A 139 36.47 -7.82 -43.76
N LEU A 140 36.47 -7.95 -42.43
CA LEU A 140 36.81 -9.20 -41.74
C LEU A 140 35.60 -10.13 -41.56
N GLY A 141 34.38 -9.67 -41.85
CA GLY A 141 33.14 -10.42 -41.69
C GLY A 141 32.68 -10.53 -40.23
N LEU A 142 32.87 -9.44 -39.47
CA LEU A 142 32.56 -9.33 -38.03
C LEU A 142 31.31 -8.48 -37.76
#